data_AF-A0A2V1BRM0-F1
#
_entry.id   AF-A0A2V1BRM0-F1
#
_cell.length_a   1.000
_cell.length_b   1.000
_cell.length_c   1.000
_cell.angle_alpha   90.00
_cell.angle_beta   90.00
_cell.angle_gamma   90.00
#
_symmetry.space_group_name_H-M   'P 1'
#
loop_
_entity.id
_entity.type
_entity.pdbx_description
1 polymer ?
#
loop_
_entity_poly.entity_id
_entity_poly.type
_entity_poly.pdbx_seq_one_letter_code
_entity_poly.pdbx_strand_id
1 'polypeptide(L)'
;MTLKPQLSLSPSRIHEPEPDLVAILDSLDRLIEQARDSVLQGKINAFDQQRINSFLRSGSRTSKASDRPLAYKLKEGTYRTYKKAWKQLLCFVFRMVYLERQPALHCLLTSAQSAALDKVARTARIFVQRQELEASEESREGQMQSQQRTLDSACLRFCIALLDHCLIRDIFDNIVVGFLAVLGIDTARKGFQKATSYTPHFSALIKIA
;
A
#
# COMPACT_ATOMS: atom_id res chain seq x y z
N MET A 1 -49.40 13.61 6.14
CA MET A 1 -48.33 13.20 7.08
C MET A 1 -47.79 11.86 6.63
N THR A 2 -46.63 11.84 5.97
CA THR A 2 -45.79 10.64 5.89
C THR A 2 -44.36 11.10 5.69
N LEU A 3 -43.58 11.03 6.77
CA LEU A 3 -42.19 11.45 6.85
C LEU A 3 -41.30 10.55 5.98
N LYS A 4 -40.52 11.17 5.08
CA LYS A 4 -39.33 10.56 4.47
C LYS A 4 -38.33 10.23 5.59
N PRO A 5 -37.64 9.07 5.56
CA PRO A 5 -36.46 8.88 6.38
C PRO A 5 -35.36 9.79 5.84
N GLN A 6 -34.99 10.79 6.64
CA GLN A 6 -33.76 11.54 6.49
C GLN A 6 -32.60 10.56 6.60
N LEU A 7 -31.92 10.30 5.47
CA LEU A 7 -30.62 9.67 5.45
C LEU A 7 -29.64 10.67 6.07
N SER A 8 -29.50 10.63 7.39
CA SER A 8 -28.50 11.42 8.09
C SER A 8 -27.13 10.88 7.68
N LEU A 9 -26.51 11.51 6.68
CA LEU A 9 -25.07 11.47 6.53
C LEU A 9 -24.50 12.11 7.79
N SER A 10 -24.12 11.27 8.75
CA SER A 10 -23.34 11.68 9.91
C SER A 10 -22.08 12.38 9.38
N PRO A 11 -21.84 13.66 9.73
CA PRO A 11 -20.62 14.34 9.33
C PRO A 11 -19.44 13.52 9.83
N SER A 12 -18.50 13.33 8.91
CA SER A 12 -17.29 12.53 9.02
C SER A 12 -16.70 12.55 10.43
N ARG A 13 -16.47 11.36 11.01
CA ARG A 13 -15.58 11.15 12.16
C ARG A 13 -14.17 11.58 11.77
N ILE A 14 -13.93 12.88 11.82
CA ILE A 14 -12.62 13.47 11.56
C ILE A 14 -11.81 13.27 12.85
N HIS A 15 -10.74 12.49 12.71
CA HIS A 15 -9.61 12.41 13.65
C HIS A 15 -9.73 11.52 14.91
N GLU A 16 -10.32 10.32 14.82
CA GLU A 16 -9.85 9.29 15.75
C GLU A 16 -8.39 8.95 15.42
N PRO A 17 -7.48 8.91 16.41
CA PRO A 17 -6.12 8.44 16.17
C PRO A 17 -6.20 7.00 15.66
N GLU A 18 -5.53 6.74 14.53
CA GLU A 18 -5.43 5.40 13.94
C GLU A 18 -4.00 4.87 14.22
N PRO A 19 -3.63 4.58 15.49
CA PRO A 19 -2.24 4.27 15.85
C PRO A 19 -1.73 3.01 15.15
N ASP A 20 -2.60 2.01 14.99
CA ASP A 20 -2.29 0.79 14.24
C ASP A 20 -1.94 1.12 12.78
N LEU A 21 -2.71 2.01 12.13
CA LEU A 21 -2.42 2.43 10.76
C LEU A 21 -1.11 3.21 10.68
N VAL A 22 -0.86 4.12 11.64
CA VAL A 22 0.42 4.87 11.70
C VAL A 22 1.59 3.90 11.81
N ALA A 23 1.52 2.90 12.71
CA ALA A 23 2.57 1.89 12.87
C ALA A 23 2.80 1.08 11.58
N ILE A 24 1.74 0.76 10.83
CA ILE A 24 1.83 0.10 9.52
C ILE A 24 2.50 1.01 8.48
N LEU A 25 2.17 2.29 8.44
CA LEU A 25 2.77 3.25 7.50
C LEU A 25 4.25 3.48 7.79
N ASP A 26 4.64 3.51 9.07
CA ASP A 26 6.04 3.60 9.49
C ASP A 26 6.81 2.32 9.14
N SER A 27 6.15 1.16 9.26
CA SER A 27 6.68 -0.12 8.81
C SER A 27 6.96 -0.14 7.31
N LEU A 28 6.01 0.33 6.50
CA LEU A 28 6.23 0.50 5.07
C LEU A 28 7.42 1.43 4.77
N ASP A 29 7.55 2.53 5.50
CA ASP A 29 8.68 3.45 5.31
C ASP A 29 10.02 2.78 5.53
N ARG A 30 10.14 2.02 6.63
CA ARG A 30 11.37 1.28 6.95
C ARG A 30 11.69 0.23 5.89
N LEU A 31 10.70 -0.52 5.43
CA LEU A 31 10.87 -1.50 4.36
C LEU A 31 11.38 -0.85 3.07
N ILE A 32 10.80 0.29 2.68
CA ILE A 32 11.21 1.02 1.48
C ILE A 32 12.64 1.55 1.62
N GLU A 33 13.00 2.13 2.76
CA GLU A 33 14.38 2.60 2.96
C GLU A 33 15.38 1.44 3.03
N GLN A 34 15.05 0.34 3.70
CA GLN A 34 15.90 -0.87 3.72
C GLN A 34 16.11 -1.45 2.31
N ALA A 35 15.06 -1.48 1.49
CA ALA A 35 15.16 -1.90 0.10
C ALA A 35 16.04 -0.94 -0.71
N ARG A 36 15.88 0.37 -0.49
CA ARG A 36 16.68 1.41 -1.15
C ARG A 36 18.16 1.33 -0.76
N ASP A 37 18.46 1.17 0.52
CA ASP A 37 19.82 1.00 1.01
C ASP A 37 20.46 -0.26 0.43
N SER A 38 19.70 -1.35 0.34
CA SER A 38 20.16 -2.60 -0.29
C SER A 38 20.49 -2.41 -1.77
N VAL A 39 19.68 -1.62 -2.48
CA VAL A 39 19.93 -1.19 -3.87
C VAL A 39 21.20 -0.34 -3.97
N LEU A 40 21.38 0.65 -3.10
CA LEU A 40 22.52 1.57 -3.13
C LEU A 40 23.84 0.87 -2.75
N GLN A 41 23.78 -0.08 -1.81
CA GLN A 41 24.90 -0.93 -1.40
C GLN A 41 25.25 -2.00 -2.44
N GLY A 42 24.52 -2.08 -3.56
CA GLY A 42 24.78 -3.06 -4.62
C GLY A 42 24.44 -4.51 -4.24
N LYS A 43 23.66 -4.73 -3.17
CA LYS A 43 23.17 -6.06 -2.78
C LYS A 43 22.22 -6.63 -3.83
N ILE A 44 21.51 -5.76 -4.54
CA ILE A 44 20.77 -6.09 -5.77
C ILE A 44 21.74 -5.87 -6.95
N ASN A 45 22.23 -6.96 -7.55
CA ASN A 45 23.22 -6.92 -8.61
C ASN A 45 22.54 -6.66 -9.98
N ALA A 46 23.32 -6.30 -11.00
CA ALA A 46 22.87 -6.19 -12.39
C ALA A 46 22.12 -7.46 -12.87
N PHE A 47 22.45 -8.64 -12.33
CA PHE A 47 21.74 -9.89 -12.60
C PHE A 47 20.31 -9.92 -12.07
N ASP A 48 20.07 -9.42 -10.86
CA ASP A 48 18.72 -9.31 -10.30
C ASP A 48 17.89 -8.32 -11.13
N GLN A 49 18.51 -7.21 -11.52
CA GLN A 49 17.90 -6.24 -12.43
C GLN A 49 17.57 -6.88 -13.79
N GLN A 50 18.47 -7.70 -14.36
CA GLN A 50 18.21 -8.42 -15.61
C GLN A 50 17.09 -9.45 -15.45
N ARG A 51 17.03 -10.17 -14.33
CA ARG A 51 15.96 -11.12 -14.05
C ARG A 51 14.60 -10.41 -13.97
N ILE A 52 14.49 -9.33 -13.21
CA ILE A 52 13.25 -8.52 -13.14
C ILE A 52 12.85 -8.03 -14.53
N ASN A 53 13.78 -7.49 -15.31
CA ASN A 53 13.48 -7.00 -16.65
C ASN A 53 13.12 -8.12 -17.64
N SER A 54 13.69 -9.32 -17.49
CA SER A 54 13.34 -10.48 -18.33
C SER A 54 11.90 -10.94 -18.10
N PHE A 55 11.42 -10.93 -16.84
CA PHE A 55 10.02 -11.24 -16.54
C PHE A 55 9.06 -10.25 -17.21
N LEU A 56 9.39 -8.97 -17.20
CA LEU A 56 8.58 -7.92 -17.84
C LEU A 56 8.57 -8.05 -19.37
N ARG A 57 9.68 -8.49 -19.97
CA ARG A 57 9.79 -8.73 -21.42
C ARG A 57 8.98 -9.94 -21.88
N SER A 58 8.97 -11.04 -21.11
CA SER A 58 8.23 -12.24 -21.47
C SER A 58 6.70 -12.07 -21.43
N GLY A 59 6.18 -11.10 -20.65
CA GLY A 59 4.75 -10.83 -20.52
C GLY A 59 4.17 -9.83 -21.54
N SER A 60 4.99 -9.02 -22.20
CA SER A 60 4.53 -7.94 -23.07
C SER A 60 4.73 -8.28 -24.55
N ARG A 61 3.67 -8.74 -25.21
CA ARG A 61 3.70 -9.05 -26.66
C ARG A 61 3.46 -7.82 -27.55
N THR A 62 3.18 -6.64 -26.99
CA THR A 62 2.50 -5.57 -27.75
C THR A 62 3.05 -4.14 -27.63
N SER A 63 4.11 -3.84 -26.85
CA SER A 63 4.61 -2.44 -26.81
C SER A 63 6.13 -2.28 -26.74
N LYS A 64 6.66 -1.37 -27.56
CA LYS A 64 8.08 -0.92 -27.53
C LYS A 64 8.44 -0.16 -26.23
N ALA A 65 7.45 0.25 -25.44
CA ALA A 65 7.64 0.96 -24.18
C ALA A 65 7.99 0.03 -23.00
N SER A 66 7.52 -1.22 -23.01
CA SER A 66 7.85 -2.24 -21.99
C SER A 66 9.24 -2.84 -22.12
N ASP A 67 9.94 -2.59 -23.24
CA ASP A 67 11.33 -3.03 -23.43
C ASP A 67 12.34 -2.18 -22.66
N ARG A 68 11.93 -1.01 -22.15
CA ARG A 68 12.81 -0.11 -21.42
C ARG A 68 13.05 -0.68 -20.01
N PRO A 69 14.31 -0.93 -19.61
CA PRO A 69 14.60 -1.50 -18.30
C PRO A 69 14.01 -0.65 -17.19
N LEU A 70 13.47 -1.28 -16.15
CA LEU A 70 13.11 -0.56 -14.94
C LEU A 70 14.40 0.05 -14.35
N ALA A 71 14.51 1.38 -14.46
CA ALA A 71 15.47 2.15 -13.70
C ALA A 71 15.15 1.99 -12.21
N TYR A 72 16.06 1.32 -11.48
CA TYR A 72 15.94 1.03 -10.06
C TYR A 72 16.50 2.16 -9.19
N LYS A 73 17.44 2.95 -9.73
CA LYS A 73 17.94 4.18 -9.11
C LYS A 73 16.99 5.34 -9.38
N LEU A 74 16.14 5.66 -8.41
CA LEU A 74 15.25 6.84 -8.48
C LEU A 74 15.89 8.03 -7.77
N LYS A 75 15.50 9.24 -8.17
CA LYS A 75 15.87 10.47 -7.45
C LYS A 75 15.10 10.54 -6.12
N GLU A 76 15.69 11.19 -5.11
CA GLU A 76 15.09 11.40 -3.78
C GLU A 76 13.64 11.93 -3.82
N GLY A 77 13.40 12.96 -4.65
CA GLY A 77 12.06 13.55 -4.80
C GLY A 77 11.04 12.56 -5.36
N THR A 78 11.47 11.67 -6.25
CA THR A 78 10.62 10.63 -6.84
C THR A 78 10.26 9.56 -5.82
N TYR A 79 11.20 9.15 -4.96
CA TYR A 79 10.93 8.21 -3.87
C TYR A 79 9.84 8.72 -2.93
N ARG A 80 9.89 10.00 -2.53
CA ARG A 80 8.86 10.60 -1.67
C ARG A 80 7.48 10.54 -2.30
N THR A 81 7.37 10.89 -3.58
CA THR A 81 6.10 10.84 -4.31
C THR A 81 5.59 9.41 -4.43
N TYR A 82 6.46 8.44 -4.68
CA TYR A 82 6.03 7.05 -4.88
C TYR A 82 5.66 6.36 -3.57
N LYS A 83 6.43 6.61 -2.51
CA LYS A 83 6.10 6.23 -1.13
C LYS A 83 4.73 6.77 -0.72
N LYS A 84 4.41 8.01 -1.06
CA LYS A 84 3.08 8.61 -0.81
C LYS A 84 1.96 7.80 -1.48
N ALA A 85 2.13 7.37 -2.74
CA ALA A 85 1.12 6.59 -3.44
C ALA A 85 0.82 5.25 -2.73
N TRP A 86 1.87 4.56 -2.26
CA TRP A 86 1.72 3.33 -1.47
C TRP A 86 1.07 3.56 -0.12
N LYS A 87 1.45 4.63 0.60
CA LYS A 87 0.77 5.00 1.84
C LYS A 87 -0.70 5.28 1.63
N GLN A 88 -1.05 5.97 0.55
CA GLN A 88 -2.45 6.24 0.18
C GLN A 88 -3.21 4.93 -0.10
N LEU A 89 -2.59 3.96 -0.78
CA LEU A 89 -3.17 2.63 -0.98
C LEU A 89 -3.43 1.93 0.36
N LEU A 90 -2.45 1.90 1.27
CA LEU A 90 -2.63 1.28 2.59
C LEU A 90 -3.73 1.98 3.41
N CYS A 91 -3.77 3.31 3.41
CA CYS A 91 -4.85 4.06 4.04
C CYS A 91 -6.21 3.73 3.44
N PHE A 92 -6.28 3.63 2.11
CA PHE A 92 -7.50 3.28 1.40
C PHE A 92 -7.99 1.90 1.83
N VAL A 93 -7.15 0.86 1.71
CA VAL A 93 -7.55 -0.51 2.07
C VAL A 93 -7.92 -0.62 3.55
N PHE A 94 -7.11 -0.05 4.45
CA PHE A 94 -7.35 -0.13 5.89
C PHE A 94 -8.67 0.57 6.29
N ARG A 95 -8.93 1.78 5.78
CA ARG A 95 -10.15 2.51 6.13
C ARG A 95 -11.40 1.96 5.46
N MET A 96 -11.28 1.50 4.22
CA MET A 96 -12.39 0.93 3.45
C MET A 96 -12.79 -0.44 3.99
N VAL A 97 -11.82 -1.34 4.16
CA VAL A 97 -12.08 -2.76 4.40
C VAL A 97 -11.97 -3.12 5.86
N TYR A 98 -10.93 -2.67 6.56
CA TYR A 98 -10.71 -3.05 7.96
C TYR A 98 -11.59 -2.25 8.93
N LEU A 99 -11.76 -0.94 8.68
CA LEU A 99 -12.58 -0.07 9.52
C LEU A 99 -14.02 0.11 9.03
N GLU A 100 -14.36 -0.38 7.83
CA GLU A 100 -15.69 -0.26 7.21
C GLU A 100 -16.23 1.19 7.17
N ARG A 101 -15.35 2.20 7.06
CA ARG A 101 -15.70 3.63 7.23
C ARG A 101 -16.22 4.33 5.98
N GLN A 102 -16.27 3.67 4.84
CA GLN A 102 -16.50 4.30 3.53
C GLN A 102 -17.50 3.50 2.67
N PRO A 103 -18.16 4.15 1.69
CA PRO A 103 -19.21 3.51 0.90
C PRO A 103 -18.72 2.21 0.27
N ALA A 104 -19.56 1.18 0.24
CA ALA A 104 -19.22 -0.12 -0.32
C ALA A 104 -18.81 0.02 -1.80
N LEU A 105 -17.51 0.04 -2.07
CA LEU A 105 -17.00 -0.30 -3.39
C LEU A 105 -17.13 -1.83 -3.53
N HIS A 106 -17.54 -2.28 -4.71
CA HIS A 106 -17.57 -3.71 -5.07
C HIS A 106 -16.13 -4.26 -5.26
N CYS A 107 -15.23 -4.03 -4.30
CA CYS A 107 -13.92 -4.66 -4.28
C CYS A 107 -13.93 -5.79 -3.27
N LEU A 108 -13.64 -7.01 -3.72
CA LEU A 108 -13.58 -8.19 -2.86
C LEU A 108 -12.12 -8.56 -2.62
N LEU A 109 -11.70 -8.53 -1.35
CA LEU A 109 -10.40 -9.10 -1.00
C LEU A 109 -10.44 -10.62 -1.19
N THR A 110 -9.36 -11.17 -1.72
CA THR A 110 -9.16 -12.61 -1.70
C THR A 110 -8.97 -13.09 -0.26
N SER A 111 -9.20 -14.38 -0.01
CA SER A 111 -8.95 -14.97 1.32
C SER A 111 -7.52 -14.73 1.80
N ALA A 112 -6.53 -14.76 0.90
CA ALA A 112 -5.15 -14.46 1.19
C ALA A 112 -4.93 -12.99 1.59
N GLN A 113 -5.55 -12.06 0.88
CA GLN A 113 -5.48 -10.62 1.18
C GLN A 113 -6.13 -10.29 2.53
N SER A 114 -7.32 -10.84 2.79
CA SER A 114 -8.01 -10.65 4.08
C SER A 114 -7.18 -11.21 5.24
N ALA A 115 -6.65 -12.43 5.09
CA ALA A 115 -5.80 -13.03 6.12
C ALA A 115 -4.51 -12.21 6.37
N ALA A 116 -3.91 -11.64 5.32
CA ALA A 116 -2.75 -10.78 5.45
C ALA A 116 -3.08 -9.43 6.10
N LEU A 117 -4.23 -8.83 5.77
CA LEU A 117 -4.75 -7.61 6.39
C LEU A 117 -5.00 -7.82 7.89
N ASP A 118 -5.69 -8.89 8.27
CA ASP A 118 -5.95 -9.24 9.67
C ASP A 118 -4.66 -9.50 10.44
N LYS A 119 -3.66 -10.11 9.79
CA LYS A 119 -2.36 -10.37 10.40
C LYS A 119 -1.58 -9.08 10.64
N VAL A 120 -1.51 -8.18 9.67
CA VAL A 120 -0.78 -6.92 9.83
C VAL A 120 -1.47 -6.00 10.85
N ALA A 121 -2.81 -5.93 10.84
CA ALA A 121 -3.57 -5.15 11.82
C ALA A 121 -3.37 -5.66 13.24
N ARG A 122 -3.47 -6.99 13.47
CA ARG A 122 -3.20 -7.59 14.78
C ARG A 122 -1.77 -7.34 15.26
N THR A 123 -0.79 -7.47 14.36
CA THR A 123 0.62 -7.27 14.71
C THR A 123 0.89 -5.80 15.06
N ALA A 124 0.31 -4.86 14.32
CA ALA A 124 0.40 -3.43 14.60
C ALA A 124 -0.20 -3.08 15.97
N ARG A 125 -1.38 -3.62 16.27
CA ARG A 125 -2.04 -3.42 17.56
C ARG A 125 -1.20 -3.91 18.75
N ILE A 126 -0.61 -5.11 18.63
CA ILE A 126 0.29 -5.65 19.66
C ILE A 126 1.52 -4.75 19.83
N PHE A 127 2.08 -4.26 18.74
CA PHE A 127 3.24 -3.37 18.75
C PHE A 127 2.93 -2.04 19.46
N VAL A 128 1.81 -1.39 19.11
CA VAL A 128 1.35 -0.15 19.74
C VAL A 128 1.11 -0.34 21.24
N GLN A 129 0.38 -1.40 21.63
CA GLN A 129 0.08 -1.66 23.04
C GLN A 129 1.34 -1.87 23.89
N ARG A 130 2.36 -2.56 23.36
CA ARG A 130 3.61 -2.78 24.08
C ARG A 130 4.48 -1.52 24.15
N GLN A 131 4.44 -0.70 23.11
CA GLN A 131 5.11 0.60 23.13
C GLN A 131 4.58 1.51 24.26
N GLU A 132 3.30 1.42 24.60
CA GLU A 132 2.66 2.20 25.66
C GLU A 132 2.92 1.67 27.09
N LEU A 133 3.15 0.37 27.26
CA LEU A 133 3.20 -0.29 28.57
C LEU A 133 4.60 -0.43 29.19
N GLU A 134 5.68 -0.18 28.47
CA GLU A 134 7.04 -0.59 28.88
C GLU A 134 7.92 0.58 29.40
N ALA A 135 8.20 0.56 30.71
CA ALA A 135 8.96 1.58 31.46
C ALA A 135 10.38 1.17 31.97
N SER A 136 11.02 0.09 31.47
CA SER A 136 12.33 -0.40 32.00
C SER A 136 13.35 -0.79 30.94
N GLU A 137 14.59 -0.26 31.01
CA GLU A 137 15.44 0.12 29.86
C GLU A 137 16.21 -0.98 29.10
N GLU A 138 16.77 -2.01 29.73
CA GLU A 138 17.78 -2.87 29.06
C GLU A 138 17.22 -4.10 28.34
N SER A 139 16.04 -4.60 28.73
CA SER A 139 15.33 -5.68 28.01
C SER A 139 14.50 -5.14 26.80
N ARG A 140 14.42 -3.81 26.65
CA ARG A 140 13.60 -3.11 25.63
C ARG A 140 14.12 -3.32 24.23
N GLU A 141 15.41 -3.11 23.98
CA GLU A 141 15.90 -2.97 22.61
C GLU A 141 15.73 -4.26 21.80
N GLY A 142 16.10 -5.41 22.39
CA GLY A 142 15.96 -6.70 21.73
C GLY A 142 14.50 -7.10 21.46
N GLN A 143 13.61 -6.85 22.44
CA GLN A 143 12.19 -7.20 22.31
C GLN A 143 11.46 -6.27 21.36
N MET A 144 11.68 -4.96 21.45
CA MET A 144 11.10 -3.98 20.53
C MET A 144 11.56 -4.20 19.10
N GLN A 145 12.86 -4.46 18.88
CA GLN A 145 13.37 -4.77 17.54
C GLN A 145 12.74 -6.05 16.97
N SER A 146 12.56 -7.09 17.79
CA SER A 146 11.90 -8.33 17.36
C SER A 146 10.44 -8.10 16.95
N GLN A 147 9.70 -7.31 17.73
CA GLN A 147 8.32 -6.95 17.42
C GLN A 147 8.24 -6.09 16.16
N GLN A 148 9.14 -5.12 16.02
CA GLN A 148 9.25 -4.28 14.84
C GLN A 148 9.52 -5.12 13.58
N ARG A 149 10.46 -6.07 13.63
CA ARG A 149 10.71 -7.01 12.53
C ARG A 149 9.50 -7.87 12.20
N THR A 150 8.72 -8.24 13.21
CA THR A 150 7.48 -9.01 13.03
C THR A 150 6.43 -8.17 12.30
N LEU A 151 6.28 -6.89 12.68
CA LEU A 151 5.41 -5.94 12.00
C LEU A 151 5.87 -5.69 10.56
N ASP A 152 7.17 -5.46 10.35
CA ASP A 152 7.77 -5.27 9.03
C ASP A 152 7.56 -6.51 8.14
N SER A 153 7.71 -7.72 8.67
CA SER A 153 7.40 -8.96 7.93
C SER A 153 5.91 -9.07 7.58
N ALA A 154 5.00 -8.70 8.49
CA ALA A 154 3.57 -8.73 8.23
C ALA A 154 3.16 -7.67 7.20
N CYS A 155 3.72 -6.46 7.28
CA CYS A 155 3.50 -5.37 6.34
C CYS A 155 3.96 -5.75 4.93
N LEU A 156 5.16 -6.32 4.79
CA LEU A 156 5.67 -6.80 3.51
C LEU A 156 4.78 -7.89 2.91
N ARG A 157 4.39 -8.89 3.70
CA ARG A 157 3.49 -9.97 3.25
C ARG A 157 2.12 -9.42 2.80
N PHE A 158 1.61 -8.42 3.49
CA PHE A 158 0.38 -7.75 3.10
C PHE A 158 0.53 -7.00 1.77
N CYS A 159 1.63 -6.27 1.58
CA CYS A 159 1.92 -5.61 0.30
C CYS A 159 2.02 -6.62 -0.86
N ILE A 160 2.68 -7.75 -0.64
CA ILE A 160 2.76 -8.84 -1.63
C ILE A 160 1.37 -9.40 -1.94
N ALA A 161 0.56 -9.69 -0.92
CA ALA A 161 -0.79 -10.22 -1.11
C ALA A 161 -1.71 -9.24 -1.87
N LEU A 162 -1.56 -7.92 -1.64
CA LEU A 162 -2.29 -6.89 -2.40
C LEU A 162 -1.95 -6.92 -3.89
N LEU A 163 -0.68 -7.16 -4.22
CA LEU A 163 -0.21 -7.24 -5.61
C LEU A 163 -0.52 -8.60 -6.26
N ASP A 164 -0.60 -9.67 -5.47
CA ASP A 164 -0.88 -11.04 -5.91
C ASP A 164 -2.38 -11.26 -6.17
N HIS A 165 -2.98 -10.37 -6.97
CA HIS A 165 -4.37 -10.48 -7.42
C HIS A 165 -4.41 -10.70 -8.92
N CYS A 166 -5.06 -11.79 -9.34
CA CYS A 166 -5.20 -12.10 -10.75
C CYS A 166 -6.08 -11.06 -11.47
N LEU A 167 -5.61 -10.53 -12.60
CA LEU A 167 -6.32 -9.53 -13.42
C LEU A 167 -7.29 -10.18 -14.45
N ILE A 168 -7.47 -11.49 -14.40
CA ILE A 168 -8.27 -12.25 -15.39
C ILE A 168 -9.80 -12.12 -15.13
N ARG A 169 -10.20 -11.66 -13.96
CA ARG A 169 -11.61 -11.47 -13.55
C ARG A 169 -12.08 -10.04 -13.79
N ASP A 170 -13.26 -9.69 -13.27
CA ASP A 170 -13.76 -8.32 -13.31
C ASP A 170 -12.71 -7.37 -12.70
N ILE A 171 -12.33 -6.36 -13.46
CA ILE A 171 -11.34 -5.36 -13.06
C ILE A 171 -11.77 -4.58 -11.81
N PHE A 172 -13.08 -4.54 -11.53
CA PHE A 172 -13.63 -3.89 -10.35
C PHE A 172 -13.47 -4.72 -9.07
N ASP A 173 -13.24 -6.04 -9.19
CA ASP A 173 -12.95 -6.90 -8.03
C ASP A 173 -11.57 -6.60 -7.43
N ASN A 174 -10.65 -6.05 -8.23
CA ASN A 174 -9.28 -5.78 -7.81
C ASN A 174 -9.20 -4.48 -6.99
N ILE A 175 -8.86 -4.59 -5.71
CA ILE A 175 -8.75 -3.45 -4.80
C ILE A 175 -7.70 -2.41 -5.20
N VAL A 176 -6.60 -2.83 -5.84
CA VAL A 176 -5.56 -1.91 -6.34
C VAL A 176 -6.09 -1.13 -7.55
N VAL A 177 -6.86 -1.77 -8.42
CA VAL A 177 -7.53 -1.10 -9.55
C VAL A 177 -8.61 -0.14 -9.03
N GLY A 178 -9.41 -0.55 -8.04
CA GLY A 178 -10.37 0.32 -7.37
C GLY A 178 -9.71 1.55 -6.74
N PHE A 179 -8.60 1.36 -6.03
CA PHE A 179 -7.80 2.47 -5.50
C PHE A 179 -7.30 3.42 -6.60
N LEU A 180 -6.74 2.87 -7.68
CA LEU A 180 -6.26 3.67 -8.80
C LEU A 180 -7.41 4.46 -9.45
N ALA A 181 -8.59 3.87 -9.59
CA ALA A 181 -9.78 4.57 -10.08
C ALA A 181 -10.16 5.76 -9.19
N VAL A 182 -10.04 5.62 -7.86
CA VAL A 182 -10.25 6.72 -6.90
C VAL A 182 -9.21 7.82 -7.08
N LEU A 183 -7.93 7.49 -7.32
CA LEU A 183 -6.90 8.50 -7.64
C LEU A 183 -7.20 9.26 -8.94
N GLY A 184 -7.95 8.65 -9.85
CA GLY A 184 -8.40 9.26 -11.11
C GLY A 184 -9.50 10.29 -10.94
N ILE A 185 -10.09 10.47 -9.75
CA ILE A 185 -11.15 11.46 -9.51
C ILE A 185 -10.52 12.86 -9.37
N ASP A 186 -11.04 13.82 -10.14
CA ASP A 186 -10.71 15.24 -10.04
C ASP A 186 -11.73 15.92 -9.11
N THR A 187 -11.27 16.21 -7.89
CA THR A 187 -12.09 16.87 -6.86
C THR A 187 -12.43 18.32 -7.19
N ALA A 188 -11.65 18.99 -8.06
CA ALA A 188 -11.90 20.36 -8.47
C ALA A 188 -12.90 20.45 -9.63
N ARG A 189 -12.85 19.49 -10.56
CA ARG A 189 -13.70 19.48 -11.77
C ARG A 189 -14.96 18.62 -11.65
N LYS A 190 -15.19 17.96 -10.50
CA LYS A 190 -16.30 17.02 -10.28
C LYS A 190 -16.39 15.97 -11.41
N GLY A 191 -15.25 15.41 -11.81
CA GLY A 191 -15.14 14.48 -12.93
C GLY A 191 -13.89 13.63 -12.84
N PHE A 192 -13.51 12.95 -13.92
CA PHE A 192 -12.27 12.18 -13.97
C PHE A 192 -11.12 13.00 -14.55
N GLN A 193 -9.91 12.75 -14.04
CA GLN A 193 -8.68 13.27 -14.60
C GLN A 193 -8.45 12.71 -16.00
N LYS A 194 -7.69 13.44 -16.83
CA LYS A 194 -7.29 12.95 -18.15
C LYS A 194 -6.46 11.67 -18.02
N ALA A 195 -6.61 10.75 -18.97
CA ALA A 195 -5.85 9.49 -18.99
C ALA A 195 -4.32 9.68 -18.90
N THR A 196 -3.80 10.78 -19.46
CA THR A 196 -2.37 11.15 -19.39
C THR A 196 -1.87 11.45 -17.98
N SER A 197 -2.77 11.86 -17.07
CA SER A 197 -2.46 12.15 -15.67
C SER A 197 -2.47 10.90 -14.79
N TYR A 198 -2.93 9.76 -15.33
CA TYR A 198 -3.05 8.50 -14.59
C TYR A 198 -1.75 7.69 -14.58
N THR A 199 -1.01 7.72 -15.69
CA THR A 199 0.25 6.98 -15.86
C THR A 199 1.28 7.23 -14.76
N PRO A 200 1.46 8.46 -14.23
CA PRO A 200 2.36 8.70 -13.10
C PRO A 200 1.97 7.96 -11.81
N HIS A 201 0.68 7.84 -11.50
CA HIS A 201 0.20 7.11 -10.31
C HIS A 201 0.47 5.62 -10.42
N PHE A 202 0.23 5.04 -11.60
CA PHE A 202 0.53 3.64 -11.86
C PHE A 202 2.04 3.36 -11.83
N SER A 203 2.84 4.23 -12.46
CA SER A 203 4.30 4.13 -12.42
C SER A 203 4.84 4.26 -10.99
N ALA A 204 4.21 5.07 -10.13
CA ALA A 204 4.60 5.23 -8.75
C ALA A 204 4.43 3.93 -7.95
N LEU A 205 3.30 3.23 -8.13
CA LEU A 205 3.06 1.95 -7.46
C LEU A 205 4.04 0.88 -7.93
N ILE A 206 4.18 0.70 -9.26
CA ILE A 206 5.07 -0.33 -9.84
C ILE A 206 6.53 -0.14 -9.41
N LYS A 207 6.99 1.10 -9.27
CA LYS A 207 8.40 1.36 -8.97
C LYS A 207 8.82 1.06 -7.54
N ILE A 208 7.86 0.94 -6.63
CA ILE A 208 8.09 0.59 -5.23
C ILE A 208 7.75 -0.87 -4.95
N ALA A 209 6.84 -1.46 -5.73
CA ALA A 209 6.56 -2.90 -5.77
C ALA A 209 7.82 -3.71 -6.15
#